data_AF-A0A1Y5LLW2-F1
#
_entry.id   AF-A0A1Y5LLW2-F1
#
_cell.length_a   1.000
_cell.length_b   1.000
_cell.length_c   1.000
_cell.angle_alpha   90.00
_cell.angle_beta   90.00
_cell.angle_gamma   90.00
#
_symmetry.space_group_name_H-M   'P 1'
#
loop_
_entity.id
_entity.type
_entity.pdbx_description
1 polymer ?
#
loop_
_entity_poly.entity_id
_entity_poly.type
_entity_poly.pdbx_seq_one_letter_code
_entity_poly.pdbx_strand_id
1 'polypeptide(L)'
;MRSLRTVAKWQGTDHTPFLGTLIDGQASGKSVTAGQIGKRPQTENEMSEGNMSKRATSGRTVTLEDAIARAGDELSATIGLPEHIEPGEIKFTFMVDAGDSPQAEDITFTWDGGLSATWLQDISEHESNLSPASSAPVWGWASWRNGGDLLLAYTWPDVEVDGWAHIPGGAPGSEDQEDTLSEPQTWVELARTIISVLRGEELPKRTGQTYE
;
A
#
# COMPACT_ATOMS: atom_id res chain seq x y z
N MET A 1 28.96 -27.91 -10.30
CA MET A 1 28.20 -27.55 -11.52
C MET A 1 27.60 -26.18 -11.29
N ARG A 2 28.01 -25.16 -12.07
CA ARG A 2 27.62 -23.76 -11.88
C ARG A 2 26.33 -23.49 -12.66
N SER A 3 25.27 -23.07 -11.97
CA SER A 3 23.99 -22.68 -12.58
C SER A 3 24.09 -21.23 -13.08
N LEU A 4 23.77 -21.01 -14.35
CA LEU A 4 23.76 -19.72 -15.03
C LEU A 4 22.46 -18.98 -14.66
N ARG A 5 22.59 -17.82 -14.01
CA ARG A 5 21.49 -16.86 -13.84
C ARG A 5 21.34 -16.05 -15.13
N THR A 6 20.22 -16.21 -15.82
CA THR A 6 19.82 -15.33 -16.92
C THR A 6 19.15 -14.09 -16.33
N VAL A 7 19.81 -12.94 -16.44
CA VAL A 7 19.26 -11.62 -16.12
C VAL A 7 18.72 -11.04 -17.43
N ALA A 8 17.40 -10.86 -17.52
CA ALA A 8 16.80 -10.10 -18.62
C ALA A 8 17.10 -8.61 -18.41
N LYS A 9 18.10 -8.09 -19.13
CA LYS A 9 18.30 -6.65 -19.33
C LYS A 9 17.34 -6.18 -20.41
N TRP A 10 16.40 -5.32 -20.04
CA TRP A 10 15.67 -4.48 -20.99
C TRP A 10 16.51 -3.22 -21.26
N GLN A 11 16.97 -3.07 -22.50
CA GLN A 11 17.54 -1.84 -23.05
C GLN A 11 16.96 -1.63 -24.46
N GLY A 12 16.49 -0.41 -24.72
CA GLY A 12 16.01 0.07 -26.02
C GLY A 12 15.04 1.24 -25.80
N THR A 13 15.55 2.45 -25.54
CA THR A 13 15.83 3.52 -26.54
C THR A 13 14.57 4.09 -27.18
N ASP A 14 14.23 5.33 -26.84
CA ASP A 14 14.11 6.37 -27.87
C ASP A 14 14.36 7.77 -27.28
N HIS A 15 15.26 8.47 -27.96
CA HIS A 15 15.68 9.85 -27.72
C HIS A 15 14.86 10.77 -28.61
N THR A 16 14.30 11.85 -28.05
CA THR A 16 13.99 13.09 -28.77
C THR A 16 14.75 14.24 -28.12
N PRO A 17 15.55 15.02 -28.88
CA PRO A 17 16.34 16.11 -28.31
C PRO A 17 15.48 17.38 -28.17
N PHE A 18 15.44 17.95 -26.96
CA PHE A 18 15.02 19.33 -26.76
C PHE A 18 16.23 20.26 -26.91
N LEU A 19 16.18 21.10 -27.94
CA LEU A 19 17.05 22.27 -28.10
C LEU A 19 16.59 23.34 -27.09
N GLY A 20 17.45 23.69 -26.14
CA GLY A 20 17.23 24.79 -25.19
C GLY A 20 18.51 25.60 -25.02
N THR A 21 18.54 26.77 -25.64
CA THR A 21 19.67 27.68 -25.76
C THR A 21 20.12 28.25 -24.41
N LEU A 22 21.43 28.24 -24.18
CA LEU A 22 22.14 29.00 -23.14
C LEU A 22 22.02 30.50 -23.40
N ILE A 23 21.67 31.29 -22.36
CA ILE A 23 22.00 32.71 -22.30
C ILE A 23 22.68 32.98 -20.97
N ASP A 24 23.95 33.37 -21.06
CA ASP A 24 24.75 33.97 -19.98
C ASP A 24 24.21 35.36 -19.61
N GLY A 25 24.21 35.66 -18.31
CA GLY A 25 23.86 36.98 -17.77
C GLY A 25 24.53 37.21 -16.41
N GLN A 26 25.48 38.13 -16.41
CA GLN A 26 26.55 38.34 -15.44
C GLN A 26 26.15 39.17 -14.20
N ALA A 27 26.67 38.75 -13.03
CA ALA A 27 27.17 39.47 -11.84
C ALA A 27 26.60 40.84 -11.38
N SER A 28 26.27 40.91 -10.07
CA SER A 28 26.57 42.00 -9.11
C SER A 28 26.03 41.57 -7.73
N GLY A 29 26.81 41.24 -6.70
CA GLY A 29 27.78 42.10 -6.04
C GLY A 29 27.11 42.88 -4.89
N LYS A 30 27.23 42.40 -3.64
CA LYS A 30 27.38 43.20 -2.40
C LYS A 30 27.58 42.31 -1.15
N SER A 31 28.71 42.56 -0.50
CA SER A 31 29.12 42.12 0.84
C SER A 31 28.44 42.97 1.93
N VAL A 32 28.77 42.69 3.22
CA VAL A 32 28.52 43.45 4.49
C VAL A 32 27.45 42.76 5.37
N THR A 33 27.62 42.33 6.64
CA THR A 33 28.65 42.45 7.71
C THR A 33 28.47 41.30 8.71
N ALA A 34 29.54 40.97 9.45
CA ALA A 34 29.47 40.24 10.73
C ALA A 34 28.93 41.12 11.87
N GLY A 35 28.24 40.53 12.85
CA GLY A 35 27.93 41.20 14.11
C GLY A 35 26.93 40.47 15.02
N GLN A 36 27.40 40.15 16.22
CA GLN A 36 26.64 39.94 17.47
C GLN A 36 26.13 38.54 17.87
N ILE A 37 27.03 37.88 18.61
CA ILE A 37 26.82 37.15 19.86
C ILE A 37 25.61 37.67 20.65
N GLY A 38 24.67 36.78 20.99
CA GLY A 38 23.56 37.10 21.88
C GLY A 38 22.68 35.92 22.25
N LYS A 39 23.04 35.25 23.36
CA LYS A 39 22.18 34.53 24.32
C LYS A 39 21.50 33.22 23.87
N ARG A 40 21.89 32.15 24.56
CA ARG A 40 21.13 30.90 24.75
C ARG A 40 19.74 31.21 25.30
N PRO A 41 18.67 30.65 24.72
CA PRO A 41 17.53 30.17 25.46
C PRO A 41 17.80 28.70 25.84
N GLN A 42 17.71 28.39 27.14
CA GLN A 42 17.34 27.03 27.54
C GLN A 42 15.90 26.83 27.06
N THR A 43 15.71 26.12 25.96
CA THR A 43 14.46 25.43 25.71
C THR A 43 14.56 24.07 26.36
N GLU A 44 13.55 23.83 27.19
CA GLU A 44 13.32 22.63 27.95
C GLU A 44 13.35 21.40 27.05
N ASN A 45 13.67 20.26 27.66
CA ASN A 45 13.44 18.95 27.10
C ASN A 45 11.98 18.86 26.60
N GLU A 46 11.75 19.11 25.32
CA GLU A 46 10.72 18.41 24.58
C GLU A 46 11.20 16.95 24.53
N MET A 47 10.86 16.21 25.57
CA MET A 47 10.59 14.80 25.42
C MET A 47 9.56 14.73 24.30
N SER A 48 10.03 14.29 23.14
CA SER A 48 9.20 13.78 22.08
C SER A 48 8.33 12.68 22.70
N GLU A 49 7.16 13.08 23.20
CA GLU A 49 6.02 12.20 23.31
C GLU A 49 5.68 11.82 21.88
N GLY A 50 6.41 10.80 21.40
CA GLY A 50 6.05 10.07 20.22
C GLY A 50 4.57 9.76 20.33
N ASN A 51 3.87 10.06 19.25
CA ASN A 51 2.45 9.86 18.99
C ASN A 51 2.06 8.39 19.25
N MET A 52 2.07 7.96 20.51
CA MET A 52 1.61 6.64 20.93
C MET A 52 0.10 6.68 20.83
N SER A 53 -0.42 6.19 19.70
CA SER A 53 -1.85 6.00 19.47
C SER A 53 -2.48 5.43 20.74
N LYS A 54 -3.39 6.21 21.33
CA LYS A 54 -4.12 5.82 22.54
C LYS A 54 -4.79 4.47 22.28
N ARG A 55 -4.70 3.55 23.24
CA ARG A 55 -5.23 2.19 23.16
C ARG A 55 -6.56 2.08 23.89
N ALA A 56 -7.48 1.30 23.34
CA ALA A 56 -8.74 0.93 23.97
C ALA A 56 -8.60 -0.35 24.81
N THR A 57 -9.63 -0.67 25.60
CA THR A 57 -9.66 -1.86 26.46
C THR A 57 -9.60 -3.18 25.67
N SER A 58 -10.04 -3.16 24.40
CA SER A 58 -9.93 -4.29 23.46
C SER A 58 -8.48 -4.59 23.04
N GLY A 59 -7.55 -3.68 23.33
CA GLY A 59 -6.20 -3.68 22.80
C GLY A 59 -6.06 -2.78 21.56
N ARG A 60 -7.07 -2.68 20.71
CA ARG A 60 -6.99 -1.87 19.48
C ARG A 60 -6.72 -0.39 19.75
N THR A 61 -6.19 0.30 18.75
CA THR A 61 -6.10 1.77 18.83
C THR A 61 -7.49 2.39 18.91
N VAL A 62 -7.60 3.52 19.61
CA VAL A 62 -8.85 4.30 19.68
C VAL A 62 -9.34 4.69 18.27
N THR A 63 -8.42 4.99 17.35
CA THR A 63 -8.75 5.29 15.94
C THR A 63 -9.51 4.14 15.27
N LEU A 64 -9.10 2.88 15.51
CA LEU A 64 -9.75 1.71 14.94
C LEU A 64 -11.12 1.45 15.57
N GLU A 65 -11.23 1.58 16.89
CA GLU A 65 -12.52 1.47 17.59
C GLU A 65 -13.52 2.53 17.10
N ASP A 66 -13.07 3.77 16.91
CA ASP A 66 -13.90 4.85 16.36
C ASP A 66 -14.33 4.56 14.92
N ALA A 67 -13.46 3.93 14.11
CA ALA A 67 -13.78 3.51 12.75
C ALA A 67 -14.85 2.40 12.72
N ILE A 68 -14.70 1.39 13.59
CA ILE A 68 -15.69 0.31 13.76
C ILE A 68 -17.03 0.88 14.21
N ALA A 69 -17.04 1.75 15.22
CA ALA A 69 -18.26 2.36 15.72
C ALA A 69 -18.99 3.20 14.66
N ARG A 70 -18.24 3.89 13.78
CA ARG A 70 -18.81 4.68 12.68
C ARG A 70 -19.36 3.81 11.55
N ALA A 71 -18.68 2.72 11.21
CA ALA A 71 -19.12 1.79 10.19
C ALA A 71 -20.41 1.05 10.62
N GLY A 72 -20.60 0.82 11.91
CA GLY A 72 -21.75 0.11 12.46
C GLY A 72 -21.61 -1.42 12.40
N ASP A 73 -20.62 -1.91 11.66
CA ASP A 73 -20.13 -3.28 11.69
C ASP A 73 -18.61 -3.29 11.58
N GLU A 74 -17.99 -4.34 12.12
CA GLU A 74 -16.54 -4.43 12.25
C GLU A 74 -15.86 -4.62 10.89
N LEU A 75 -16.41 -5.45 10.01
CA LEU A 75 -15.78 -5.77 8.72
C LEU A 75 -15.79 -4.59 7.75
N SER A 76 -16.77 -3.69 7.82
CA SER A 76 -16.84 -2.47 7.01
C SER A 76 -15.93 -1.34 7.49
N ALA A 77 -15.25 -1.50 8.63
CA ALA A 77 -14.38 -0.47 9.17
C ALA A 77 -13.12 -0.29 8.31
N THR A 78 -12.82 0.97 7.98
CA THR A 78 -11.59 1.37 7.27
C THR A 78 -10.97 2.61 7.92
N ILE A 79 -9.65 2.75 7.79
CA ILE A 79 -8.89 3.93 8.24
C ILE A 79 -8.01 4.39 7.08
N GLY A 80 -8.00 5.70 6.82
CA GLY A 80 -7.11 6.30 5.82
C GLY A 80 -7.55 6.12 4.36
N LEU A 81 -8.66 5.43 4.13
CA LEU A 81 -9.25 5.28 2.80
C LEU A 81 -9.80 6.65 2.31
N PRO A 82 -9.30 7.19 1.17
CA PRO A 82 -9.81 8.44 0.61
C PRO A 82 -11.29 8.33 0.19
N GLU A 83 -11.99 9.47 0.11
CA GLU A 83 -13.38 9.49 -0.42
C GLU A 83 -13.44 9.28 -1.94
N HIS A 84 -12.34 9.58 -2.64
CA HIS A 84 -12.19 9.43 -4.08
C HIS A 84 -10.77 8.98 -4.38
N ILE A 85 -10.63 8.01 -5.29
CA ILE A 85 -9.33 7.43 -5.64
C ILE A 85 -8.81 8.02 -6.96
N GLU A 86 -7.61 8.56 -6.89
CA GLU A 86 -6.84 9.00 -8.06
C GLU A 86 -5.64 8.06 -8.28
N PRO A 87 -5.10 8.00 -9.51
CA PRO A 87 -3.83 7.32 -9.76
C PRO A 87 -2.72 7.82 -8.82
N GLY A 88 -2.01 6.88 -8.20
CA GLY A 88 -0.98 7.16 -7.22
C GLY A 88 -0.85 6.05 -6.17
N GLU A 89 -0.42 6.46 -4.98
CA GLU A 89 -0.37 5.59 -3.81
C GLU A 89 -1.72 5.63 -3.07
N ILE A 90 -2.29 4.46 -2.80
CA ILE A 90 -3.54 4.29 -2.07
C ILE A 90 -3.25 3.43 -0.87
N LYS A 91 -3.24 4.04 0.32
CA LYS A 91 -2.93 3.36 1.57
C LYS A 91 -4.11 3.43 2.52
N PHE A 92 -4.52 2.29 3.05
CA PHE A 92 -5.56 2.22 4.05
C PHE A 92 -5.44 0.97 4.92
N THR A 93 -6.06 1.03 6.08
CA THR A 93 -6.30 -0.12 6.95
C THR A 93 -7.73 -0.58 6.78
N PHE A 94 -7.96 -1.89 6.77
CA PHE A 94 -9.29 -2.49 6.66
C PHE A 94 -9.40 -3.74 7.53
N MET A 95 -10.62 -4.04 7.94
CA MET A 95 -10.90 -5.25 8.72
C MET A 95 -11.16 -6.44 7.79
N VAL A 96 -10.56 -7.57 8.12
CA VAL A 96 -10.77 -8.86 7.45
C VAL A 96 -11.24 -9.90 8.44
N ASP A 97 -12.06 -10.83 7.97
CA ASP A 97 -12.42 -12.00 8.76
C ASP A 97 -11.21 -12.94 8.86
N ALA A 98 -10.68 -13.15 10.05
CA ALA A 98 -9.57 -14.07 10.32
C ALA A 98 -10.03 -15.35 11.04
N GLY A 99 -11.32 -15.68 10.97
CA GLY A 99 -11.92 -16.86 11.58
C GLY A 99 -12.40 -16.61 13.00
N ASP A 100 -11.48 -16.56 13.97
CA ASP A 100 -11.85 -16.43 15.40
C ASP A 100 -12.29 -15.02 15.78
N SER A 101 -11.69 -14.02 15.13
CA SER A 101 -12.04 -12.60 15.29
C SER A 101 -11.56 -11.80 14.08
N PRO A 102 -12.27 -10.74 13.67
CA PRO A 102 -11.76 -9.82 12.65
C PRO A 102 -10.41 -9.22 13.05
N GLN A 103 -9.53 -9.04 12.07
CA GLN A 103 -8.21 -8.44 12.23
C GLN A 103 -8.03 -7.25 11.30
N ALA A 104 -7.36 -6.21 11.78
CA ALA A 104 -6.98 -5.09 10.93
C ALA A 104 -5.71 -5.43 10.14
N GLU A 105 -5.76 -5.22 8.83
CA GLU A 105 -4.65 -5.38 7.90
C GLU A 105 -4.36 -4.03 7.24
N ASP A 106 -3.08 -3.74 7.02
CA ASP A 106 -2.66 -2.56 6.26
C ASP A 106 -2.36 -2.99 4.82
N ILE A 107 -2.87 -2.22 3.86
CA ILE A 107 -2.55 -2.42 2.45
C ILE A 107 -2.18 -1.10 1.78
N THR A 108 -1.19 -1.17 0.89
CA THR A 108 -0.78 -0.07 0.03
C THR A 108 -0.82 -0.55 -1.41
N PHE A 109 -1.56 0.16 -2.25
CA PHE A 109 -1.52 -0.01 -3.69
C PHE A 109 -0.70 1.11 -4.34
N THR A 110 -0.02 0.79 -5.43
CA THR A 110 0.50 1.77 -6.39
C THR A 110 -0.16 1.52 -7.73
N TRP A 111 -0.93 2.50 -8.20
CA TRP A 111 -1.77 2.40 -9.39
C TRP A 111 -1.55 3.59 -10.32
N ASP A 112 -1.41 3.33 -11.62
CA ASP A 112 -1.09 4.35 -12.63
C ASP A 112 -2.32 4.82 -13.43
N GLY A 113 -3.53 4.44 -13.02
CA GLY A 113 -4.75 4.66 -13.80
C GLY A 113 -5.05 3.56 -14.81
N GLY A 114 -4.14 2.59 -14.97
CA GLY A 114 -4.27 1.50 -15.93
C GLY A 114 -5.02 0.28 -15.40
N LEU A 115 -4.83 -0.85 -16.07
CA LEU A 115 -5.49 -2.13 -15.75
C LEU A 115 -4.64 -3.05 -14.87
N SER A 116 -3.77 -2.46 -14.05
CA SER A 116 -2.88 -3.18 -13.14
C SER A 116 -2.41 -2.29 -12.00
N ALA A 117 -2.19 -2.88 -10.83
CA ALA A 117 -1.60 -2.21 -9.67
C ALA A 117 -0.56 -3.12 -9.02
N THR A 118 0.49 -2.53 -8.44
CA THR A 118 1.31 -3.27 -7.46
C THR A 118 0.74 -3.05 -6.07
N TRP A 119 0.97 -3.99 -5.17
CA TRP A 119 0.47 -3.91 -3.82
C TRP A 119 1.46 -4.46 -2.80
N LEU A 120 1.35 -3.96 -1.58
CA LEU A 120 2.05 -4.43 -0.39
C LEU A 120 1.02 -4.54 0.72
N GLN A 121 1.00 -5.67 1.42
CA GLN A 121 0.15 -5.94 2.56
C GLN A 121 1.00 -6.37 3.76
N ASP A 122 0.59 -5.94 4.94
CA ASP A 122 1.19 -6.34 6.21
C ASP A 122 0.15 -6.26 7.33
N ILE A 123 0.51 -6.77 8.52
CA ILE A 123 -0.29 -6.60 9.73
C ILE A 123 -0.40 -5.12 10.09
N SER A 124 -1.56 -4.71 10.62
CA SER A 124 -1.76 -3.32 11.02
C SER A 124 -1.19 -3.01 12.41
N GLU A 125 -0.55 -1.85 12.56
CA GLU A 125 -0.16 -1.31 13.88
C GLU A 125 -1.38 -0.96 14.76
N HIS A 126 -2.56 -0.88 14.14
CA HIS A 126 -3.83 -0.63 14.81
C HIS A 126 -4.29 -1.81 15.67
N GLU A 127 -3.74 -3.00 15.46
CA GLU A 127 -3.84 -4.17 16.34
C GLU A 127 -2.72 -4.16 17.40
N SER A 128 -3.05 -4.21 18.69
CA SER A 128 -2.03 -4.11 19.77
C SER A 128 -1.39 -5.41 20.18
N ASN A 129 -2.01 -6.54 19.84
CA ASN A 129 -1.58 -7.84 20.35
C ASN A 129 -0.49 -8.46 19.47
N LEU A 130 -0.11 -7.77 18.39
CA LEU A 130 0.93 -8.20 17.48
C LEU A 130 2.20 -7.39 17.77
N SER A 131 3.32 -8.09 17.95
CA SER A 131 4.62 -7.46 18.05
C SER A 131 4.97 -6.86 16.68
N PRO A 132 5.68 -5.72 16.59
CA PRO A 132 6.27 -5.28 15.32
C PRO A 132 7.16 -6.36 14.68
N ALA A 133 7.72 -7.28 15.47
CA ALA A 133 8.48 -8.43 14.98
C ALA A 133 7.60 -9.53 14.34
N SER A 134 6.28 -9.40 14.38
CA SER A 134 5.32 -10.27 13.70
C SER A 134 4.97 -9.78 12.30
N SER A 135 5.49 -8.61 11.90
CA SER A 135 5.42 -8.11 10.52
C SER A 135 6.10 -9.10 9.59
N ALA A 136 5.38 -9.49 8.54
CA ALA A 136 5.86 -10.41 7.52
C ALA A 136 5.23 -9.99 6.18
N PRO A 137 5.68 -8.85 5.61
CA PRO A 137 4.96 -8.21 4.52
C PRO A 137 4.94 -9.08 3.26
N VAL A 138 3.79 -9.07 2.60
CA VAL A 138 3.56 -9.72 1.31
C VAL A 138 3.41 -8.65 0.25
N TRP A 139 4.02 -8.83 -0.91
CA TRP A 139 3.83 -7.91 -2.02
C TRP A 139 3.56 -8.65 -3.32
N GLY A 140 3.00 -7.94 -4.28
CA GLY A 140 2.64 -8.53 -5.54
C GLY A 140 2.17 -7.52 -6.58
N TRP A 141 1.61 -8.06 -7.65
CA TRP A 141 0.88 -7.30 -8.64
C TRP A 141 -0.49 -7.91 -8.88
N ALA A 142 -1.42 -7.03 -9.25
CA ALA A 142 -2.76 -7.34 -9.69
C ALA A 142 -2.94 -6.82 -11.11
N SER A 143 -3.59 -7.59 -11.98
CA SER A 143 -3.89 -7.19 -13.35
C SER A 143 -5.27 -7.69 -13.76
N TRP A 144 -6.05 -6.80 -14.36
CA TRP A 144 -7.37 -7.07 -14.92
C TRP A 144 -7.45 -6.70 -16.42
N ARG A 145 -6.30 -6.76 -17.10
CA ARG A 145 -6.19 -6.55 -18.56
C ARG A 145 -7.05 -7.50 -19.40
N ASN A 146 -7.47 -8.63 -18.83
CA ASN A 146 -8.32 -9.60 -19.51
C ASN A 146 -9.82 -9.28 -19.37
N GLY A 147 -10.18 -8.07 -18.93
CA GLY A 147 -11.56 -7.63 -18.75
C GLY A 147 -12.06 -7.94 -17.35
N GLY A 148 -13.06 -8.81 -17.23
CA GLY A 148 -13.70 -9.13 -15.95
C GLY A 148 -12.88 -9.99 -14.98
N ASP A 149 -11.73 -10.52 -15.41
CA ASP A 149 -10.93 -11.44 -14.60
C ASP A 149 -9.77 -10.75 -13.90
N LEU A 150 -9.46 -11.19 -12.68
CA LEU A 150 -8.30 -10.74 -11.92
C LEU A 150 -7.19 -11.78 -11.94
N LEU A 151 -5.99 -11.34 -12.30
CA LEU A 151 -4.74 -12.08 -12.18
C LEU A 151 -3.90 -11.47 -11.07
N LEU A 152 -3.43 -12.32 -10.16
CA LEU A 152 -2.55 -11.96 -9.06
C LEU A 152 -1.25 -12.77 -9.17
N ALA A 153 -0.13 -12.14 -8.83
CA ALA A 153 1.07 -12.85 -8.40
C ALA A 153 1.65 -12.17 -7.18
N TYR A 154 2.23 -12.96 -6.28
CA TYR A 154 2.71 -12.51 -4.99
C TYR A 154 3.99 -13.22 -4.56
N THR A 155 4.72 -12.56 -3.67
CA THR A 155 5.90 -13.06 -2.99
C THR A 155 5.76 -12.73 -1.51
N TRP A 156 5.99 -13.73 -0.66
CA TRP A 156 6.05 -13.64 0.79
C TRP A 156 7.43 -14.14 1.26
N PRO A 157 8.44 -13.26 1.28
CA PRO A 157 9.84 -13.67 1.40
C PRO A 157 10.18 -14.26 2.77
N ASP A 158 9.54 -13.79 3.84
CA ASP A 158 9.86 -14.22 5.20
C ASP A 158 9.51 -15.69 5.46
N VAL A 159 8.67 -16.28 4.61
CA VAL A 159 8.32 -17.71 4.61
C VAL A 159 8.74 -18.42 3.33
N GLU A 160 9.54 -17.76 2.47
CA GLU A 160 10.01 -18.30 1.18
C GLU A 160 8.88 -18.76 0.24
N VAL A 161 7.71 -18.10 0.32
CA VAL A 161 6.55 -18.45 -0.50
C VAL A 161 6.39 -17.52 -1.69
N ASP A 162 6.16 -18.09 -2.87
CA ASP A 162 5.74 -17.37 -4.08
C ASP A 162 4.42 -17.95 -4.57
N GLY A 163 3.64 -17.17 -5.33
CA GLY A 163 2.44 -17.73 -5.94
C GLY A 163 1.75 -16.86 -6.96
N TRP A 164 0.72 -17.45 -7.56
CA TRP A 164 -0.18 -16.74 -8.47
C TRP A 164 -1.60 -17.27 -8.34
N ALA A 165 -2.57 -16.42 -8.68
CA ALA A 165 -3.97 -16.78 -8.74
C ALA A 165 -4.67 -16.10 -9.92
N HIS A 166 -5.65 -16.79 -10.47
CA HIS A 166 -6.62 -16.27 -11.43
C HIS A 166 -8.01 -16.41 -10.82
N ILE A 167 -8.73 -15.29 -10.75
CA ILE A 167 -10.07 -15.18 -10.18
C ILE A 167 -11.03 -14.72 -11.28
N PRO A 168 -11.81 -15.64 -11.87
CA PRO A 168 -12.79 -15.30 -12.88
C PRO A 168 -13.84 -14.33 -12.33
N GLY A 169 -14.09 -13.22 -13.04
CA GLY A 169 -15.02 -12.18 -12.56
C GLY A 169 -14.50 -11.35 -11.38
N GLY A 170 -13.22 -11.50 -11.00
CA GLY A 170 -12.63 -10.79 -9.86
C GLY A 170 -12.05 -9.41 -10.17
N ALA A 171 -12.15 -8.93 -11.42
CA ALA A 171 -11.60 -7.63 -11.78
C ALA A 171 -12.31 -6.49 -11.02
N PRO A 172 -11.56 -5.49 -10.53
CA PRO A 172 -12.18 -4.29 -9.99
C PRO A 172 -12.91 -3.53 -11.11
N GLY A 173 -14.18 -3.16 -10.88
CA GLY A 173 -14.96 -2.32 -11.79
C GLY A 173 -15.49 -2.99 -13.06
N SER A 174 -15.93 -4.24 -13.00
CA SER A 174 -16.25 -5.08 -14.18
C SER A 174 -17.39 -4.60 -15.10
N GLU A 175 -18.13 -3.52 -14.79
CA GLU A 175 -19.25 -3.03 -15.62
C GLU A 175 -18.96 -1.66 -16.26
N ASP A 176 -18.32 -0.71 -15.55
CA ASP A 176 -17.89 0.61 -16.04
C ASP A 176 -16.54 1.01 -15.40
N GLN A 177 -15.44 0.43 -15.93
CA GLN A 177 -14.12 0.39 -15.26
C GLN A 177 -13.53 1.75 -14.83
N GLU A 178 -13.71 2.82 -15.61
CA GLU A 178 -13.06 4.11 -15.29
C GLU A 178 -13.71 4.81 -14.09
N ASP A 179 -15.04 4.80 -14.00
CA ASP A 179 -15.75 5.45 -12.89
C ASP A 179 -15.68 4.60 -11.61
N THR A 180 -15.77 3.27 -11.73
CA THR A 180 -15.75 2.37 -10.56
C THR A 180 -14.37 2.34 -9.88
N LEU A 181 -13.25 2.48 -10.62
CA LEU A 181 -11.92 2.50 -10.00
C LEU A 181 -11.66 3.76 -9.17
N SER A 182 -12.50 4.79 -9.30
CA SER A 182 -12.47 5.96 -8.44
C SER A 182 -13.23 5.75 -7.11
N GLU A 183 -14.02 4.69 -7.01
CA GLU A 183 -14.79 4.33 -5.83
C GLU A 183 -13.89 3.64 -4.79
N PRO A 184 -13.80 4.16 -3.56
CA PRO A 184 -12.93 3.57 -2.54
C PRO A 184 -13.31 2.13 -2.17
N GLN A 185 -14.60 1.79 -2.25
CA GLN A 185 -15.09 0.46 -1.91
C GLN A 185 -14.55 -0.62 -2.86
N THR A 186 -14.32 -0.28 -4.14
CA THR A 186 -13.69 -1.19 -5.10
C THR A 186 -12.29 -1.61 -4.68
N TRP A 187 -11.52 -0.70 -4.06
CA TRP A 187 -10.17 -0.99 -3.57
C TRP A 187 -10.19 -1.85 -2.31
N VAL A 188 -11.17 -1.65 -1.43
CA VAL A 188 -11.39 -2.51 -0.26
C VAL A 188 -11.74 -3.94 -0.70
N GLU A 189 -12.58 -4.10 -1.71
CA GLU A 189 -12.94 -5.42 -2.26
C GLU A 189 -11.77 -6.12 -2.94
N LEU A 190 -10.94 -5.37 -3.68
CA LEU A 190 -9.70 -5.89 -4.25
C LEU A 190 -8.74 -6.34 -3.13
N ALA A 191 -8.58 -5.55 -2.07
CA ALA A 191 -7.73 -5.88 -0.93
C ALA A 191 -8.20 -7.15 -0.22
N ARG A 192 -9.51 -7.28 0.05
CA ARG A 192 -10.10 -8.50 0.62
C ARG A 192 -9.87 -9.70 -0.27
N THR A 193 -10.04 -9.56 -1.58
CA THR A 193 -9.78 -10.64 -2.53
C THR A 193 -8.31 -11.09 -2.49
N ILE A 194 -7.36 -10.15 -2.39
CA ILE A 194 -5.93 -10.46 -2.22
C ILE A 194 -5.72 -11.26 -0.94
N ILE A 195 -6.25 -10.81 0.20
CA ILE A 195 -6.14 -11.51 1.49
C ILE A 195 -6.72 -12.92 1.42
N SER A 196 -7.90 -13.09 0.83
CA SER A 196 -8.51 -14.42 0.64
C SER A 196 -7.60 -15.35 -0.17
N VAL A 197 -6.90 -14.83 -1.19
CA VAL A 197 -5.92 -15.62 -1.94
C VAL A 197 -4.73 -16.02 -1.06
N LEU A 198 -4.16 -15.07 -0.30
CA LEU A 198 -3.01 -15.30 0.58
C LEU A 198 -3.34 -16.31 1.70
N ARG A 199 -4.56 -16.28 2.23
CA ARG A 199 -5.04 -17.21 3.26
C ARG A 199 -5.50 -18.56 2.72
N GLY A 200 -5.45 -18.75 1.39
CA GLY A 200 -5.89 -20.00 0.76
C GLY A 200 -7.40 -20.22 0.80
N GLU A 201 -8.20 -19.17 1.00
CA GLU A 201 -9.65 -19.26 1.04
C GLU A 201 -10.25 -19.67 -0.31
N GLU A 202 -11.35 -20.43 -0.27
CA GLU A 202 -12.05 -20.87 -1.46
C GLU A 202 -12.77 -19.71 -2.13
N LEU A 203 -12.24 -19.25 -3.27
CA LEU A 203 -12.92 -18.31 -4.17
C LEU A 203 -13.57 -19.07 -5.33
N PRO A 204 -14.79 -18.70 -5.76
CA PRO A 204 -15.49 -19.39 -6.84
C PRO A 204 -14.64 -19.48 -8.11
N LYS A 205 -14.43 -20.72 -8.60
CA LYS A 205 -13.68 -21.02 -9.85
C LYS A 205 -12.24 -20.50 -9.87
N ARG A 206 -11.66 -20.13 -8.72
CA ARG A 206 -10.27 -19.72 -8.61
C ARG A 206 -9.35 -20.83 -9.10
N THR A 207 -8.35 -20.45 -9.89
CA THR A 207 -7.19 -21.30 -10.17
C THR A 207 -5.92 -20.60 -9.71
N GLY A 208 -4.86 -21.35 -9.43
CA GLY A 208 -3.63 -20.76 -8.91
C GLY A 208 -2.68 -21.80 -8.39
N GLN A 209 -1.48 -21.35 -8.03
CA GLN A 209 -0.45 -22.20 -7.45
C GLN A 209 0.38 -21.39 -6.46
N THR A 210 0.71 -22.03 -5.34
CA THR A 210 1.66 -21.56 -4.33
C THR A 210 2.91 -22.45 -4.43
N TYR A 211 4.09 -21.84 -4.27
CA TYR A 211 5.40 -22.47 -4.31
C TYR A 211 6.09 -22.21 -2.96
N GLU A 212 6.63 -23.27 -2.37
CA GLU A 212 7.37 -23.31 -1.10
C GLU A 212 8.73 -24.00 -1.33
#